data_AF-A0A2G6JF75-F1
#
_entry.id   AF-A0A2G6JF75-F1
#
_cell.length_a   1.000
_cell.length_b   1.000
_cell.length_c   1.000
_cell.angle_alpha   90.00
_cell.angle_beta   90.00
_cell.angle_gamma   90.00
#
_symmetry.space_group_name_H-M   'P 1'
#
loop_
_entity.id
_entity.type
_entity.pdbx_description
1 polymer ?
#
loop_
_entity_poly.entity_id
_entity_poly.type
_entity_poly.pdbx_seq_one_letter_code
_entity_poly.pdbx_strand_id
1 'polypeptide(L)'
;MSRLEQILEGGLAGSSEIVSERLLRRVFRCRLDDGLEVFAKQHLFPLLRLRLRYAFRASPTQREAKRLKAAMARGLRVPDLLAERSSRGLLGPKLAVLVTKALPSDGIASHAERIAATATLAKLGIEHPDLHPDNVLILESGELAFLDFQSVRMHRRPVAGAALLRMRAKAAEAALAELGVEGLRDLLAAQMSPEEVAATLGALDRIRARQRASQRRHALRSSSRFERERFGLAWRVRIRGLELGDWSDEDACFVELEGGVRAAILAPDLLVLRARTRYLRDLWLRAALGQEFKAFTFLAYQRDAPWPWARERLYIRPHRILRGDADVLACWEPLRPSSGS
;
A
#
# COMPACT_ATOMS: atom_id res chain seq x y z
N MET A 1 -0.16 39.45 -13.40
CA MET A 1 -0.20 37.97 -13.31
C MET A 1 -1.50 37.61 -12.62
N SER A 2 -2.36 36.82 -13.26
CA SER A 2 -3.62 36.34 -12.65
C SER A 2 -3.34 35.36 -11.51
N ARG A 3 -4.31 35.15 -10.61
CA ARG A 3 -4.18 34.12 -9.56
C ARG A 3 -3.94 32.73 -10.14
N LEU A 4 -4.59 32.40 -11.26
CA LEU A 4 -4.40 31.12 -11.93
C LEU A 4 -2.95 30.96 -12.43
N GLU A 5 -2.38 31.98 -13.05
CA GLU A 5 -0.97 31.97 -13.48
C GLU A 5 -0.02 31.79 -12.30
N GLN A 6 -0.25 32.50 -11.19
CA GLN A 6 0.54 32.36 -9.96
C GLN A 6 0.54 30.92 -9.44
N ILE A 7 -0.63 30.27 -9.42
CA ILE A 7 -0.78 28.87 -8.99
C ILE A 7 0.00 27.93 -9.91
N LEU A 8 -0.11 28.13 -11.23
CA LEU A 8 0.53 27.30 -12.24
C LEU A 8 2.06 27.43 -12.22
N GLU A 9 2.59 28.54 -11.72
CA GLU A 9 4.02 28.76 -11.49
C GLU A 9 4.54 28.16 -10.16
N GLY A 10 3.65 27.55 -9.38
CA GLY A 10 4.00 26.89 -8.12
C GLY A 10 3.88 27.81 -6.91
N GLY A 11 3.36 29.02 -7.10
CA GLY A 11 3.04 29.94 -6.01
C GLY A 11 1.81 29.50 -5.22
N LEU A 12 1.62 30.12 -4.05
CA LEU A 12 0.36 30.15 -3.32
C LEU A 12 -0.34 31.47 -3.64
N ALA A 13 -1.58 31.43 -4.10
CA ALA A 13 -2.36 32.62 -4.40
C ALA A 13 -3.03 33.16 -3.14
N GLY A 14 -2.57 34.30 -2.62
CA GLY A 14 -3.21 35.04 -1.53
C GLY A 14 -3.77 34.17 -0.40
N SER A 15 -5.08 34.30 -0.11
CA SER A 15 -5.85 33.57 0.90
C SER A 15 -6.07 32.08 0.58
N SER A 16 -5.01 31.36 0.20
CA SER A 16 -5.06 29.92 -0.05
C SER A 16 -5.09 29.14 1.27
N GLU A 17 -5.98 28.16 1.36
CA GLU A 17 -6.06 27.21 2.46
C GLU A 17 -5.33 25.90 2.07
N ILE A 18 -4.35 25.49 2.86
CA ILE A 18 -3.67 24.20 2.63
C ILE A 18 -4.55 23.06 3.16
N VAL A 19 -5.16 22.32 2.25
CA VAL A 19 -6.02 21.16 2.54
C VAL A 19 -5.20 19.92 2.89
N SER A 20 -4.06 19.74 2.22
CA SER A 20 -3.19 18.59 2.48
C SER A 20 -1.75 18.91 2.10
N GLU A 21 -0.82 18.64 3.01
CA GLU A 21 0.61 18.77 2.73
C GLU A 21 1.36 17.46 3.03
N ARG A 22 2.11 17.00 2.04
CA ARG A 22 3.03 15.88 2.11
C ARG A 22 4.35 16.32 1.49
N LEU A 23 5.43 15.64 1.83
CA LEU A 23 6.79 15.94 1.32
C LEU A 23 6.85 16.16 -0.21
N LEU A 24 6.02 15.45 -0.98
CA LEU A 24 6.04 15.43 -2.45
C LEU A 24 4.80 16.04 -3.10
N ARG A 25 3.81 16.45 -2.31
CA ARG A 25 2.51 16.86 -2.82
C ARG A 25 1.87 17.83 -1.86
N ARG A 26 1.43 18.96 -2.38
CA ARG A 26 0.57 19.92 -1.69
C ARG A 26 -0.75 20.02 -2.44
N VAL A 27 -1.86 20.04 -1.70
CA VAL A 27 -3.19 20.36 -2.20
C VAL A 27 -3.70 21.54 -1.42
N PHE A 28 -4.14 22.58 -2.11
CA PHE A 28 -4.75 23.74 -1.48
C PHE A 28 -6.02 24.16 -2.21
N ARG A 29 -6.88 24.83 -1.47
CA ARG A 29 -8.14 25.41 -1.91
C ARG A 29 -7.96 26.92 -1.98
N CYS A 30 -8.43 27.55 -3.05
CA CYS A 30 -8.37 29.00 -3.19
C CYS A 30 -9.48 29.51 -4.12
N ARG A 31 -9.74 30.81 -4.05
CA ARG A 31 -10.69 31.50 -4.92
C ARG A 31 -9.93 32.30 -5.99
N LEU A 32 -10.28 32.10 -7.25
CA LEU A 32 -9.73 32.83 -8.40
C LEU A 32 -10.28 34.28 -8.44
N ASP A 33 -9.77 35.07 -9.39
CA ASP A 33 -10.10 36.51 -9.52
C ASP A 33 -11.58 36.75 -9.86
N ASP A 34 -12.22 35.80 -10.54
CA ASP A 34 -13.65 35.79 -10.90
C ASP A 34 -14.55 35.25 -9.78
N GLY A 35 -13.99 34.92 -8.60
CA GLY A 35 -14.73 34.33 -7.49
C GLY A 35 -14.88 32.82 -7.56
N LEU A 36 -14.39 32.16 -8.62
CA LEU A 36 -14.47 30.71 -8.78
C LEU A 36 -13.58 30.00 -7.76
N GLU A 37 -14.16 29.02 -7.06
CA GLU A 37 -13.42 28.21 -6.12
C GLU A 37 -12.75 27.00 -6.80
N VAL A 38 -11.48 26.77 -6.47
CA VAL A 38 -10.65 25.76 -7.11
C VAL A 38 -9.81 24.99 -6.10
N PHE A 39 -9.45 23.77 -6.48
CA PHE A 39 -8.41 22.98 -5.84
C PHE A 39 -7.18 22.92 -6.75
N ALA A 40 -6.01 23.17 -6.17
CA ALA A 40 -4.73 23.07 -6.85
C ALA A 40 -3.87 21.97 -6.23
N LYS A 41 -3.55 20.95 -7.02
CA LYS A 41 -2.67 19.83 -6.65
C LYS A 41 -1.29 20.08 -7.23
N GLN A 42 -0.35 20.48 -6.38
CA GLN A 42 1.06 20.69 -6.71
C GLN A 42 1.87 19.45 -6.32
N HIS A 43 2.62 18.90 -7.27
CA HIS A 43 3.65 17.89 -7.01
C HIS A 43 5.02 18.56 -6.93
N LEU A 44 5.66 18.37 -5.79
CA LEU A 44 7.00 18.86 -5.51
C LEU A 44 8.01 17.74 -5.78
N PHE A 45 9.12 18.09 -6.42
CA PHE A 45 10.23 17.17 -6.68
C PHE A 45 11.49 17.61 -5.93
N PRO A 46 11.49 17.62 -4.58
CA PRO A 46 12.61 18.15 -3.79
C PRO A 46 13.85 17.24 -3.86
N LEU A 47 13.67 15.92 -4.04
CA LEU A 47 14.77 14.95 -4.02
C LEU A 47 15.21 14.55 -5.44
N LEU A 48 16.52 14.50 -5.69
CA LEU A 48 17.10 14.09 -6.98
C LEU A 48 16.62 12.70 -7.43
N ARG A 49 16.58 11.72 -6.53
CA ARG A 49 16.09 10.36 -6.82
C ARG A 49 14.67 10.35 -7.39
N LEU A 50 13.83 11.30 -6.98
CA LEU A 50 12.46 11.42 -7.47
C LEU A 50 12.43 12.11 -8.82
N ARG A 51 13.25 13.15 -9.02
CA ARG A 51 13.42 13.78 -10.34
C ARG A 51 13.86 12.75 -11.37
N LEU A 52 14.87 11.93 -11.05
CA LEU A 52 15.33 10.84 -11.92
C LEU A 52 14.23 9.82 -12.22
N ARG A 53 13.43 9.41 -11.22
CA ARG A 53 12.29 8.49 -11.43
C ARG A 53 11.27 9.01 -12.45
N TYR A 54 11.10 10.33 -12.54
CA TYR A 54 10.15 10.97 -13.44
C TYR A 54 10.80 11.70 -14.62
N ALA A 55 12.12 11.63 -14.79
CA ALA A 55 12.81 12.25 -15.91
C ALA A 55 12.32 11.69 -17.26
N PHE A 56 12.07 10.38 -17.30
CA PHE A 56 11.60 9.67 -18.49
C PHE A 56 10.12 9.28 -18.44
N ARG A 57 9.35 9.81 -17.48
CA ARG A 57 7.93 9.49 -17.33
C ARG A 57 7.08 10.75 -17.50
N ALA A 58 5.86 10.58 -18.01
CA ALA A 58 4.87 11.65 -17.96
C ALA A 58 4.65 12.11 -16.51
N SER A 59 4.41 13.40 -16.30
CA SER A 59 4.21 13.92 -14.95
C SER A 59 2.96 13.27 -14.33
N PRO A 60 2.90 13.12 -13.00
CA PRO A 60 1.71 12.62 -12.32
C PRO A 60 0.45 13.41 -12.70
N THR A 61 0.57 14.73 -12.73
CA THR A 61 -0.47 15.70 -13.13
C THR A 61 -0.96 15.47 -14.56
N GLN A 62 -0.07 15.36 -15.55
CA GLN A 62 -0.46 15.11 -16.95
C GLN A 62 -1.26 13.82 -17.12
N ARG A 63 -0.85 12.77 -16.39
CA ARG A 63 -1.58 11.50 -16.43
C ARG A 63 -2.95 11.61 -15.78
N GLU A 64 -3.05 12.37 -14.69
CA GLU A 64 -4.32 12.62 -14.00
C GLU A 64 -5.26 13.47 -14.85
N ALA A 65 -4.79 14.58 -15.42
CA ALA A 65 -5.53 15.41 -16.36
C ALA A 65 -6.08 14.61 -17.54
N LYS A 66 -5.24 13.78 -18.18
CA LYS A 66 -5.66 12.90 -19.27
C LYS A 66 -6.78 11.93 -18.84
N ARG A 67 -6.73 11.42 -17.61
CA ARG A 67 -7.71 10.48 -17.08
C ARG A 67 -9.01 11.16 -16.65
N LEU A 68 -8.94 12.36 -16.06
CA LEU A 68 -10.12 13.19 -15.79
C LEU A 68 -10.89 13.47 -17.07
N LYS A 69 -10.21 13.96 -18.12
CA LYS A 69 -10.81 14.18 -19.44
C LYS A 69 -11.44 12.90 -20.00
N ALA A 70 -10.72 11.79 -19.94
CA ALA A 70 -11.23 10.51 -20.43
C ALA A 70 -12.41 9.95 -19.62
N ALA A 71 -12.47 10.22 -18.32
CA ALA A 71 -13.57 9.80 -17.45
C ALA A 71 -14.81 10.66 -17.69
N MET A 72 -14.64 11.98 -17.81
CA MET A 72 -15.69 12.92 -18.18
C MET A 72 -16.29 12.58 -19.55
N ALA A 73 -15.46 12.23 -20.54
CA ALA A 73 -15.92 11.77 -21.85
C ALA A 73 -16.71 10.45 -21.82
N ARG A 74 -16.67 9.71 -20.70
CA ARG A 74 -17.47 8.50 -20.47
C ARG A 74 -18.69 8.78 -19.59
N GLY A 75 -19.03 10.06 -19.37
CA GLY A 75 -20.17 10.46 -18.54
C GLY A 75 -19.95 10.30 -17.05
N LEU A 76 -18.70 10.10 -16.59
CA LEU A 76 -18.42 10.06 -15.16
C LEU A 76 -18.30 11.49 -14.61
N ARG A 77 -19.00 11.78 -13.52
CA ARG A 77 -18.88 13.06 -12.82
C ARG A 77 -17.54 13.14 -12.07
N VAL A 78 -16.72 14.09 -12.47
CA VAL A 78 -15.38 14.36 -11.92
C VAL A 78 -15.17 15.88 -11.85
N PRO A 79 -14.18 16.38 -11.08
CA PRO A 79 -13.85 17.79 -11.07
C PRO A 79 -13.48 18.31 -12.47
N ASP A 80 -14.03 19.47 -12.85
CA ASP A 80 -13.71 20.11 -14.12
C ASP A 80 -12.25 20.54 -14.11
N LEU A 81 -11.47 20.08 -15.09
CA LEU A 81 -10.08 20.47 -15.25
C LEU A 81 -10.00 21.86 -15.86
N LEU A 82 -9.53 22.84 -15.08
CA LEU A 82 -9.37 24.22 -15.54
C LEU A 82 -8.02 24.43 -16.21
N ALA A 83 -6.96 23.94 -15.58
CA ALA A 83 -5.61 24.08 -16.11
C ALA A 83 -4.68 22.99 -15.59
N GLU A 84 -3.61 22.73 -16.34
CA GLU A 84 -2.46 22.01 -15.84
C GLU A 84 -1.16 22.63 -16.36
N ARG A 85 -0.11 22.56 -15.54
CA ARG A 85 1.24 22.93 -15.95
C ARG A 85 2.24 21.91 -15.45
N SER A 86 3.22 21.58 -16.27
CA SER A 86 4.36 20.77 -15.86
C SER A 86 5.62 21.42 -16.41
N SER A 87 6.60 21.68 -15.56
CA SER A 87 7.89 22.22 -15.96
C SER A 87 9.00 21.20 -15.72
N ARG A 88 9.95 21.14 -16.67
CA ARG A 88 11.13 20.29 -16.61
C ARG A 88 12.36 21.18 -16.60
N GLY A 89 13.33 20.84 -15.75
CA GLY A 89 14.68 21.38 -15.84
C GLY A 89 15.64 20.32 -16.38
N LEU A 90 16.94 20.66 -16.35
CA LEU A 90 18.01 19.77 -16.81
C LEU A 90 17.98 18.37 -16.16
N LEU A 91 17.68 18.31 -14.85
CA LEU A 91 17.71 17.07 -14.06
C LEU A 91 16.34 16.40 -13.88
N GLY A 92 15.34 16.75 -14.70
CA GLY A 92 13.99 16.18 -14.64
C GLY A 92 12.89 17.17 -14.23
N PRO A 93 11.70 16.70 -13.80
CA PRO A 93 10.58 17.57 -13.48
C PRO A 93 10.90 18.46 -12.26
N LYS A 94 10.57 19.75 -12.38
CA LYS A 94 10.71 20.74 -11.31
C LYS A 94 9.39 20.95 -10.58
N LEU A 95 8.31 21.10 -11.35
CA LEU A 95 6.98 21.40 -10.86
C LEU A 95 5.93 20.69 -11.72
N ALA A 96 4.86 20.22 -11.11
CA ALA A 96 3.65 19.83 -11.82
C ALA A 96 2.42 20.26 -11.02
N VAL A 97 1.51 21.02 -11.64
CA VAL A 97 0.34 21.63 -11.02
C VAL A 97 -0.91 21.25 -11.82
N LEU A 98 -1.90 20.70 -11.13
CA LEU A 98 -3.25 20.42 -11.65
C LEU A 98 -4.23 21.37 -10.95
N VAL A 99 -5.04 22.11 -11.68
CA VAL A 99 -6.08 22.99 -11.12
C VAL A 99 -7.45 22.51 -11.58
N THR A 100 -8.31 22.17 -10.63
CA THR A 100 -9.68 21.71 -10.90
C THR A 100 -10.69 22.60 -10.19
N LYS A 101 -11.86 22.78 -10.80
CA LYS A 101 -12.99 23.45 -10.16
C LYS A 101 -13.41 22.69 -8.90
N ALA A 102 -13.73 23.43 -7.83
CA ALA A 102 -14.35 22.84 -6.66
C ALA A 102 -15.76 22.36 -7.00
N LEU A 103 -16.12 21.16 -6.54
CA LEU A 103 -17.45 20.62 -6.74
C LEU A 103 -18.37 21.03 -5.58
N PRO A 104 -19.61 21.46 -5.83
CA PRO A 104 -20.60 21.71 -4.79
C PRO A 104 -21.01 20.36 -4.18
N SER A 105 -20.60 20.09 -2.94
CA SER A 105 -20.74 18.79 -2.30
C SER A 105 -21.46 18.90 -0.97
N ASP A 106 -22.43 18.00 -0.78
CA ASP A 106 -23.18 17.83 0.47
C ASP A 106 -22.51 16.86 1.44
N GLY A 107 -21.38 16.26 1.04
CA GLY A 107 -20.61 15.36 1.89
C GLY A 107 -19.99 14.18 1.16
N ILE A 108 -19.66 13.15 1.94
CA ILE A 108 -19.01 11.93 1.48
C ILE A 108 -20.08 10.86 1.24
N ALA A 109 -19.94 10.10 0.15
CA ALA A 109 -20.83 8.99 -0.16
C ALA A 109 -20.86 7.94 0.96
N SER A 110 -22.01 7.36 1.26
CA SER A 110 -22.14 6.25 2.20
C SER A 110 -21.35 5.02 1.75
N HIS A 111 -21.14 4.07 2.67
CA HIS A 111 -20.47 2.80 2.38
C HIS A 111 -21.17 2.04 1.23
N ALA A 112 -22.50 1.90 1.31
CA ALA A 112 -23.32 1.22 0.30
C ALA A 112 -23.23 1.91 -1.08
N GLU A 113 -23.32 3.25 -1.13
CA GLU A 113 -23.20 4.01 -2.38
C GLU A 113 -21.83 3.82 -3.03
N ARG A 114 -20.75 3.84 -2.26
CA ARG A 114 -19.39 3.61 -2.80
C ARG A 114 -19.20 2.20 -3.31
N ILE A 115 -19.77 1.19 -2.65
CA ILE A 115 -19.73 -0.19 -3.13
C ILE A 115 -20.53 -0.30 -4.43
N ALA A 116 -21.74 0.26 -4.48
CA ALA A 116 -22.59 0.27 -5.68
C ALA A 116 -21.93 1.01 -6.86
N ALA A 117 -21.23 2.12 -6.59
CA ALA A 117 -20.48 2.89 -7.56
C ALA A 117 -19.42 2.07 -8.33
N THR A 118 -18.89 1.00 -7.72
CA THR A 118 -17.93 0.12 -8.41
C THR A 118 -18.52 -0.54 -9.66
N ALA A 119 -19.82 -0.85 -9.65
CA ALA A 119 -20.51 -1.40 -10.81
C ALA A 119 -20.64 -0.36 -11.93
N THR A 120 -20.97 0.89 -11.58
CA THR A 120 -21.02 2.01 -12.54
C THR A 120 -19.66 2.26 -13.18
N LEU A 121 -18.61 2.38 -12.36
CA LEU A 121 -17.24 2.53 -12.86
C LEU A 121 -16.82 1.37 -13.76
N ALA A 122 -17.16 0.14 -13.36
CA ALA A 122 -16.85 -1.04 -14.13
C ALA A 122 -17.56 -1.07 -15.48
N LYS A 123 -18.85 -0.72 -15.55
CA LYS A 123 -19.60 -0.59 -16.81
C LYS A 123 -18.96 0.43 -17.75
N LEU A 124 -18.47 1.55 -17.20
CA LEU A 124 -17.75 2.58 -17.95
C LEU A 124 -16.30 2.18 -18.31
N GLY A 125 -15.84 0.98 -17.97
CA GLY A 125 -14.47 0.54 -18.22
C GLY A 125 -13.43 1.33 -17.41
N ILE A 126 -13.77 1.79 -16.21
CA ILE A 126 -12.91 2.57 -15.32
C ILE A 126 -12.52 1.71 -14.12
N GLU A 127 -11.22 1.42 -13.96
CA GLU A 127 -10.69 0.79 -12.75
C GLU A 127 -10.16 1.89 -11.83
N HIS A 128 -10.88 2.17 -10.74
CA HIS A 128 -10.48 3.10 -9.70
C HIS A 128 -9.90 2.32 -8.50
N PRO A 129 -8.57 2.16 -8.39
CA PRO A 129 -7.97 1.27 -7.40
C PRO A 129 -8.01 1.83 -5.96
N ASP A 130 -8.44 3.09 -5.79
CA ASP A 130 -8.39 3.83 -4.52
C ASP A 130 -9.75 4.45 -4.16
N LEU A 131 -10.79 3.61 -4.05
CA LEU A 131 -12.16 4.03 -3.69
C LEU A 131 -12.35 4.09 -2.16
N HIS A 132 -11.60 4.96 -1.49
CA HIS A 132 -11.81 5.28 -0.08
C HIS A 132 -12.80 6.44 0.08
N PRO A 133 -13.32 6.70 1.30
CA PRO A 133 -14.36 7.71 1.53
C PRO A 133 -14.04 9.08 0.90
N ASP A 134 -12.85 9.62 1.13
CA ASP A 134 -12.49 10.97 0.65
C ASP A 134 -12.39 11.11 -0.89
N ASN A 135 -12.47 10.01 -1.66
CA ASN A 135 -12.41 10.05 -3.13
C ASN A 135 -13.79 9.92 -3.80
N VAL A 136 -14.88 9.84 -3.03
CA VAL A 136 -16.24 9.78 -3.57
C VAL A 136 -17.14 10.75 -2.81
N LEU A 137 -17.52 11.83 -3.49
CA LEU A 137 -18.38 12.87 -2.96
C LEU A 137 -19.82 12.67 -3.40
N ILE A 138 -20.77 13.08 -2.55
CA ILE A 138 -22.15 13.36 -2.96
C ILE A 138 -22.21 14.83 -3.34
N LEU A 139 -22.71 15.13 -4.53
CA LEU A 139 -22.97 16.50 -4.98
C LEU A 139 -24.31 17.00 -4.45
N GLU A 140 -24.50 18.32 -4.43
CA GLU A 140 -25.81 18.97 -4.12
C GLU A 140 -26.96 18.45 -5.02
N SER A 141 -26.63 17.93 -6.20
CA SER A 141 -27.60 17.29 -7.11
C SER A 141 -28.00 15.86 -6.71
N GLY A 142 -27.38 15.28 -5.67
CA GLY A 142 -27.48 13.87 -5.29
C GLY A 142 -26.62 12.92 -6.13
N GLU A 143 -25.89 13.42 -7.13
CA GLU A 143 -24.99 12.59 -7.95
C GLU A 143 -23.67 12.28 -7.22
N LEU A 144 -23.05 11.14 -7.54
CA LEU A 144 -21.72 10.80 -7.06
C LEU A 144 -20.64 11.40 -7.95
N ALA A 145 -19.67 12.10 -7.35
CA ALA A 145 -18.47 12.57 -8.03
C ALA A 145 -17.21 11.85 -7.52
N PHE A 146 -16.28 11.57 -8.43
CA PHE A 146 -15.07 10.81 -8.14
C PHE A 146 -13.83 11.72 -8.18
N LEU A 147 -12.93 11.56 -7.21
CA LEU A 147 -11.70 12.33 -7.08
C LEU A 147 -10.45 11.44 -7.27
N ASP A 148 -9.27 12.07 -7.31
CA ASP A 148 -7.93 11.45 -7.43
C ASP A 148 -7.75 10.42 -8.57
N PHE A 149 -7.66 10.93 -9.80
CA PHE A 149 -7.47 10.09 -10.99
C PHE A 149 -5.99 9.70 -11.24
N GLN A 150 -5.10 9.93 -10.28
CA GLN A 150 -3.66 9.69 -10.43
C GLN A 150 -3.30 8.20 -10.57
N SER A 151 -4.15 7.29 -10.10
CA SER A 151 -3.93 5.83 -10.16
C SER A 151 -4.91 5.08 -11.07
N VAL A 152 -5.99 5.74 -11.49
CA VAL A 152 -7.09 5.20 -12.31
C VAL A 152 -6.59 4.60 -13.62
N ARG A 153 -7.23 3.50 -14.07
CA ARG A 153 -6.94 2.87 -15.35
C ARG A 153 -8.18 2.87 -16.22
N MET A 154 -7.99 3.28 -17.47
CA MET A 154 -9.05 3.32 -18.47
C MET A 154 -8.95 2.07 -19.36
N HIS A 155 -9.97 1.24 -19.29
CA HIS A 155 -10.13 0.04 -20.10
C HIS A 155 -11.03 0.34 -21.30
N ARG A 156 -10.85 -0.37 -22.42
CA ARG A 156 -11.72 -0.25 -23.60
C ARG A 156 -13.03 -1.02 -23.45
N ARG A 157 -13.04 -2.02 -22.58
CA ARG A 157 -14.19 -2.88 -22.25
C ARG A 157 -14.56 -2.67 -20.78
N PRO A 158 -15.79 -3.08 -20.38
CA PRO A 158 -16.16 -3.09 -18.97
C PRO A 158 -15.13 -3.84 -18.11
N VAL A 159 -14.89 -3.32 -16.90
CA VAL A 159 -13.98 -3.95 -15.93
C VAL A 159 -14.66 -5.17 -15.31
N ALA A 160 -13.98 -6.32 -15.32
CA ALA A 160 -14.52 -7.56 -14.80
C ALA A 160 -13.47 -8.34 -13.98
N GLY A 161 -13.92 -9.44 -13.36
CA GLY A 161 -13.08 -10.39 -12.66
C GLY A 161 -12.25 -9.76 -11.53
N ALA A 162 -10.96 -10.08 -11.49
CA ALA A 162 -10.08 -9.68 -10.40
C ALA A 162 -9.95 -8.16 -10.21
N ALA A 163 -10.13 -7.35 -11.27
CA ALA A 163 -10.04 -5.89 -11.16
C ALA A 163 -11.29 -5.30 -10.51
N LEU A 164 -12.48 -5.76 -10.89
CA LEU A 164 -13.74 -5.40 -10.24
C LEU A 164 -13.75 -5.83 -8.76
N LEU A 165 -13.35 -7.07 -8.48
CA LEU A 165 -13.25 -7.56 -7.10
C LEU A 165 -12.30 -6.72 -6.24
N ARG A 166 -11.20 -6.22 -6.81
CA ARG A 166 -10.31 -5.29 -6.09
C ARG A 166 -10.98 -3.95 -5.79
N MET A 167 -11.75 -3.39 -6.73
CA MET A 167 -12.48 -2.13 -6.50
C MET A 167 -13.52 -2.30 -5.40
N ARG A 168 -14.34 -3.36 -5.48
CA ARG A 168 -15.32 -3.71 -4.44
C ARG A 168 -14.67 -3.92 -3.08
N ALA A 169 -13.59 -4.69 -3.03
CA ALA A 169 -12.86 -4.93 -1.78
C ALA A 169 -12.31 -3.64 -1.17
N LYS A 170 -11.86 -2.69 -2.00
CA LYS A 170 -11.38 -1.39 -1.53
C LYS A 170 -12.50 -0.48 -1.04
N ALA A 171 -13.64 -0.43 -1.74
CA ALA A 171 -14.81 0.29 -1.26
C ALA A 171 -15.34 -0.27 0.08
N ALA A 172 -15.32 -1.60 0.22
CA ALA A 172 -15.78 -2.31 1.42
C ALA A 172 -14.81 -2.25 2.61
N GLU A 173 -13.52 -1.95 2.37
CA GLU A 173 -12.49 -1.93 3.42
C GLU A 173 -12.84 -0.94 4.54
N ALA A 174 -13.35 0.24 4.18
CA ALA A 174 -13.77 1.27 5.13
C ALA A 174 -15.01 0.84 5.93
N ALA A 175 -16.05 0.31 5.26
CA ALA A 175 -17.29 -0.15 5.89
C ALA A 175 -17.01 -1.20 6.97
N LEU A 176 -16.18 -2.20 6.63
CA LEU A 176 -15.82 -3.28 7.54
C LEU A 176 -14.85 -2.84 8.64
N ALA A 177 -14.07 -1.78 8.43
CA ALA A 177 -13.19 -1.23 9.46
C ALA A 177 -13.97 -0.41 10.49
N GLU A 178 -14.97 0.35 10.06
CA GLU A 178 -15.78 1.22 10.93
C GLU A 178 -16.92 0.46 11.63
N LEU A 179 -17.65 -0.38 10.90
CA LEU A 179 -18.89 -1.01 11.38
C LEU A 179 -18.72 -2.51 11.71
N GLY A 180 -17.56 -3.10 11.45
CA GLY A 180 -17.32 -4.52 11.67
C GLY A 180 -18.28 -5.40 10.86
N VAL A 181 -18.97 -6.34 11.53
CA VAL A 181 -19.98 -7.22 10.92
C VAL A 181 -21.17 -6.40 10.38
N GLU A 182 -21.42 -5.24 10.99
CA GLU A 182 -22.31 -4.14 10.56
C GLU A 182 -22.28 -3.91 9.05
N GLY A 183 -21.06 -3.69 8.57
CA GLY A 183 -20.76 -3.32 7.19
C GLY A 183 -21.00 -4.42 6.16
N LEU A 184 -21.30 -5.66 6.59
CA LEU A 184 -21.79 -6.69 5.67
C LEU A 184 -23.18 -6.32 5.13
N ARG A 185 -23.99 -5.58 5.89
CA ARG A 185 -25.29 -5.08 5.43
C ARG A 185 -25.13 -4.13 4.26
N ASP A 186 -24.09 -3.29 4.25
CA ASP A 186 -23.82 -2.35 3.15
C ASP A 186 -23.42 -3.07 1.85
N LEU A 187 -22.73 -4.21 1.96
CA LEU A 187 -22.43 -5.06 0.80
C LEU A 187 -23.72 -5.65 0.20
N LEU A 188 -24.65 -6.08 1.04
CA LEU A 188 -25.95 -6.60 0.60
C LEU A 188 -26.84 -5.48 0.04
N ALA A 189 -26.85 -4.30 0.67
CA ALA A 189 -27.57 -3.12 0.21
C ALA A 189 -27.08 -2.64 -1.16
N ALA A 190 -25.81 -2.89 -1.50
CA ALA A 190 -25.26 -2.65 -2.83
C ALA A 190 -25.68 -3.69 -3.90
N GLN A 191 -26.71 -4.50 -3.61
CA GLN A 191 -27.30 -5.51 -4.50
C GLN A 191 -26.31 -6.58 -4.99
N MET A 192 -25.30 -6.91 -4.16
CA MET A 192 -24.35 -7.97 -4.47
C MET A 192 -24.94 -9.35 -4.13
N SER A 193 -24.67 -10.34 -4.97
CA SER A 193 -25.02 -11.73 -4.66
C SER A 193 -24.18 -12.27 -3.48
N PRO A 194 -24.65 -13.30 -2.75
CA PRO A 194 -23.85 -13.92 -1.69
C PRO A 194 -22.46 -14.38 -2.15
N GLU A 195 -22.34 -14.90 -3.37
CA GLU A 195 -21.07 -15.31 -3.97
C GLU A 195 -20.15 -14.11 -4.25
N GLU A 196 -20.71 -12.99 -4.73
CA GLU A 196 -19.96 -11.76 -4.95
C GLU A 196 -19.46 -11.15 -3.64
N VAL A 197 -20.27 -11.22 -2.58
CA VAL A 197 -19.89 -10.82 -1.22
C VAL A 197 -18.71 -11.66 -0.75
N ALA A 198 -18.82 -12.99 -0.80
CA ALA A 198 -17.74 -13.91 -0.41
C ALA A 198 -16.45 -13.67 -1.21
N ALA A 199 -16.55 -13.50 -2.54
CA ALA A 199 -15.41 -13.20 -3.39
C ALA A 199 -14.76 -11.85 -3.08
N THR A 200 -15.56 -10.85 -2.70
CA THR A 200 -15.11 -9.51 -2.31
C THR A 200 -14.37 -9.56 -0.97
N LEU A 201 -14.89 -10.27 0.02
CA LEU A 201 -14.22 -10.49 1.31
C LEU A 201 -12.89 -11.23 1.12
N GLY A 202 -12.86 -12.29 0.31
CA GLY A 202 -11.61 -13.00 -0.01
C GLY A 202 -10.61 -12.14 -0.80
N ALA A 203 -11.06 -11.15 -1.58
CA ALA A 203 -10.19 -10.17 -2.21
C ALA A 203 -9.63 -9.15 -1.19
N LEU A 204 -10.45 -8.72 -0.23
CA LEU A 204 -10.04 -7.83 0.85
C LEU A 204 -8.98 -8.47 1.76
N ASP A 205 -9.15 -9.74 2.14
CA ASP A 205 -8.15 -10.45 2.94
C ASP A 205 -6.79 -10.53 2.25
N ARG A 206 -6.79 -10.77 0.93
CA ARG A 206 -5.56 -10.76 0.12
C ARG A 206 -4.93 -9.37 0.06
N ILE A 207 -5.72 -8.31 0.01
CA ILE A 207 -5.24 -6.92 0.07
C ILE A 207 -4.60 -6.64 1.44
N ARG A 208 -5.30 -6.95 2.54
CA ARG A 208 -4.82 -6.77 3.92
C ARG A 208 -3.56 -7.59 4.20
N ALA A 209 -3.50 -8.83 3.75
CA ALA A 209 -2.29 -9.66 3.86
C ALA A 209 -1.09 -9.03 3.14
N ARG A 210 -1.30 -8.48 1.93
CA ARG A 210 -0.24 -7.77 1.18
C ARG A 210 0.19 -6.47 1.86
N GLN A 211 -0.75 -5.69 2.40
CA GLN A 211 -0.45 -4.46 3.15
C GLN A 211 0.37 -4.78 4.40
N ARG A 212 -0.06 -5.76 5.21
CA ARG A 212 0.70 -6.22 6.39
C ARG A 212 2.11 -6.66 6.04
N ALA A 213 2.26 -7.46 4.98
CA ALA A 213 3.57 -7.86 4.48
C ALA A 213 4.42 -6.64 4.04
N SER A 214 3.80 -5.64 3.39
CA SER A 214 4.48 -4.42 2.98
C SER A 214 4.89 -3.53 4.16
N GLN A 215 4.04 -3.38 5.16
CA GLN A 215 4.34 -2.64 6.40
C GLN A 215 5.50 -3.30 7.14
N ARG A 216 5.48 -4.63 7.29
CA ARG A 216 6.60 -5.39 7.89
C ARG A 216 7.89 -5.17 7.11
N ARG A 217 7.88 -5.29 5.78
CA ARG A 217 9.05 -4.99 4.93
C ARG A 217 9.56 -3.56 5.12
N HIS A 218 8.65 -2.60 5.22
CA HIS A 218 9.00 -1.20 5.42
C HIS A 218 9.64 -1.00 6.80
N ALA A 219 9.03 -1.52 7.87
CA ALA A 219 9.56 -1.46 9.23
C ALA A 219 10.97 -2.08 9.31
N LEU A 220 11.18 -3.25 8.68
CA LEU A 220 12.51 -3.87 8.59
C LEU A 220 13.54 -3.03 7.82
N ARG A 221 13.09 -2.12 6.95
CA ARG A 221 13.96 -1.25 6.14
C ARG A 221 14.25 0.08 6.79
N SER A 222 13.29 0.63 7.51
CA SER A 222 13.41 1.95 8.14
C SER A 222 13.83 1.89 9.60
N SER A 223 13.70 0.73 10.26
CA SER A 223 14.07 0.58 11.66
C SER A 223 15.59 0.62 11.84
N SER A 224 16.04 1.45 12.78
CA SER A 224 17.43 1.54 13.23
C SER A 224 17.88 0.33 14.06
N ARG A 225 16.94 -0.53 14.47
CA ARG A 225 17.23 -1.77 15.20
C ARG A 225 17.84 -2.85 14.32
N PHE A 226 17.79 -2.69 12.99
CA PHE A 226 18.31 -3.69 12.07
C PHE A 226 19.45 -3.13 11.22
N GLU A 227 20.55 -3.86 11.18
CA GLU A 227 21.64 -3.66 10.24
C GLU A 227 21.43 -4.49 8.99
N ARG A 228 21.82 -3.91 7.84
CA ARG A 228 21.70 -4.57 6.55
C ARG A 228 23.07 -4.65 5.94
N GLU A 229 23.56 -5.87 5.83
CA GLU A 229 24.84 -6.17 5.20
C GLU A 229 24.56 -6.83 3.85
N ARG A 230 25.26 -6.39 2.82
CA ARG A 230 25.17 -7.04 1.51
C ARG A 230 26.07 -8.26 1.50
N PHE A 231 25.51 -9.43 1.25
CA PHE A 231 26.26 -10.69 1.16
C PHE A 231 26.03 -11.31 -0.23
N GLY A 232 26.96 -11.06 -1.15
CA GLY A 232 26.83 -11.41 -2.56
C GLY A 232 25.65 -10.69 -3.24
N LEU A 233 24.72 -11.47 -3.80
CA LEU A 233 23.48 -10.96 -4.42
C LEU A 233 22.34 -10.78 -3.41
N ALA A 234 22.50 -11.21 -2.15
CA ALA A 234 21.49 -11.15 -1.12
C ALA A 234 21.74 -10.03 -0.10
N TRP A 235 20.71 -9.73 0.70
CA TRP A 235 20.82 -8.87 1.88
C TRP A 235 20.71 -9.75 3.13
N ARG A 236 21.70 -9.65 4.02
CA ARG A 236 21.64 -10.17 5.37
C ARG A 236 21.09 -9.06 6.27
N VAL A 237 20.10 -9.38 7.10
CA VAL A 237 19.55 -8.46 8.09
C VAL A 237 20.00 -8.94 9.47
N ARG A 238 20.76 -8.13 10.20
CA ARG A 238 21.21 -8.35 11.57
C ARG A 238 20.43 -7.43 12.52
N ILE A 239 20.28 -7.80 13.78
CA ILE A 239 19.78 -6.88 14.81
C ILE A 239 21.00 -6.13 15.38
N ARG A 240 20.94 -4.80 15.44
CA ARG A 240 22.03 -3.96 15.99
C ARG A 240 22.28 -4.28 17.47
N GLY A 241 23.55 -4.33 17.87
CA GLY A 241 23.96 -4.61 19.25
C GLY A 241 23.85 -6.09 19.65
N LEU A 242 23.67 -6.98 18.67
CA LEU A 242 23.64 -8.43 18.88
C LEU A 242 24.86 -9.04 18.18
N GLU A 243 26.01 -8.96 18.86
CA GLU A 243 27.21 -9.69 18.49
C GLU A 243 27.01 -11.14 18.94
N LEU A 244 26.71 -12.02 17.97
CA LEU A 244 26.96 -13.45 18.16
C LEU A 244 28.48 -13.58 18.01
N GLY A 245 29.16 -14.13 19.03
CA GLY A 245 30.58 -14.47 18.92
C GLY A 245 30.86 -15.41 17.75
N ASP A 246 32.11 -15.80 17.55
CA ASP A 246 32.42 -16.89 16.62
C ASP A 246 32.05 -18.21 17.32
N TRP A 247 30.97 -18.87 16.88
CA TRP A 247 30.55 -20.17 17.40
C TRP A 247 30.82 -21.25 16.36
N SER A 248 31.34 -22.39 16.80
CA SER A 248 31.51 -23.56 15.95
C SER A 248 30.23 -24.40 15.92
N ASP A 249 30.02 -25.20 14.87
CA ASP A 249 28.89 -26.15 14.79
C ASP A 249 28.95 -27.21 15.92
N GLU A 250 30.08 -27.36 16.59
CA GLU A 250 30.29 -28.30 17.71
C GLU A 250 29.70 -27.78 19.03
N ASP A 251 29.55 -26.45 19.17
CA ASP A 251 28.98 -25.80 20.36
C ASP A 251 27.44 -25.79 20.37
N ALA A 252 26.81 -26.40 19.37
CA ALA A 252 25.37 -26.34 19.11
C ALA A 252 24.68 -27.69 19.37
N CYS A 253 23.74 -27.72 20.32
CA CYS A 253 22.81 -28.85 20.45
C CYS A 253 21.71 -28.74 19.40
N PHE A 254 21.71 -29.62 18.40
CA PHE A 254 20.68 -29.62 17.36
C PHE A 254 19.44 -30.44 17.75
N VAL A 255 18.25 -29.82 17.66
CA VAL A 255 16.94 -30.48 17.81
C VAL A 255 16.24 -30.48 16.45
N GLU A 256 15.69 -31.62 16.04
CA GLU A 256 14.87 -31.72 14.83
C GLU A 256 13.42 -31.35 15.16
N LEU A 257 12.86 -30.40 14.41
CA LEU A 257 11.47 -29.95 14.48
C LEU A 257 10.67 -30.53 13.30
N GLU A 258 9.35 -30.53 13.41
CA GLU A 258 8.46 -30.96 12.33
C GLU A 258 8.75 -30.23 11.01
N GLY A 259 8.66 -30.96 9.89
CA GLY A 259 8.91 -30.41 8.55
C GLY A 259 10.39 -30.34 8.14
N GLY A 260 11.29 -31.05 8.84
CA GLY A 260 12.72 -31.16 8.49
C GLY A 260 13.54 -29.92 8.86
N VAL A 261 13.08 -29.16 9.86
CA VAL A 261 13.75 -27.95 10.36
C VAL A 261 14.64 -28.35 11.53
N ARG A 262 15.94 -28.05 11.48
CA ARG A 262 16.83 -28.20 12.64
C ARG A 262 16.86 -26.89 13.45
N ALA A 263 16.94 -26.99 14.76
CA ALA A 263 17.10 -25.88 15.69
C ALA A 263 18.43 -26.10 16.42
N ALA A 264 19.29 -25.09 16.54
CA ALA A 264 20.51 -25.14 17.33
C ALA A 264 20.29 -24.45 18.68
N ILE A 265 20.55 -25.13 19.78
CA ILE A 265 20.59 -24.52 21.11
C ILE A 265 22.05 -24.26 21.42
N LEU A 266 22.43 -22.98 21.53
CA LEU A 266 23.83 -22.58 21.71
C LEU A 266 24.17 -22.37 23.20
N ALA A 267 23.19 -22.03 24.04
CA ALA A 267 23.38 -21.92 25.49
C ALA A 267 22.06 -22.24 26.23
N PRO A 268 22.08 -22.54 27.54
CA PRO A 268 20.88 -22.84 28.33
C PRO A 268 19.80 -21.74 28.29
N ASP A 269 20.23 -20.51 27.99
CA ASP A 269 19.45 -19.28 27.92
C ASP A 269 19.32 -18.73 26.47
N LEU A 270 19.86 -19.43 25.45
CA LEU A 270 19.94 -18.94 24.07
C LEU A 270 19.51 -20.00 23.03
N LEU A 271 18.34 -19.77 22.40
CA LEU A 271 17.86 -20.56 21.26
C LEU A 271 18.21 -19.90 19.93
N VAL A 272 18.84 -20.66 19.02
CA VAL A 272 19.20 -20.26 17.66
C VAL A 272 18.58 -21.20 16.61
N LEU A 273 17.60 -20.71 15.84
CA LEU A 273 16.85 -21.59 14.93
C LEU A 273 17.49 -21.75 13.54
N ARG A 274 18.42 -22.70 13.40
CA ARG A 274 19.10 -23.04 12.13
C ARG A 274 18.25 -23.90 11.18
N ALA A 275 17.27 -23.29 10.50
CA ALA A 275 16.45 -24.01 9.53
C ALA A 275 17.23 -24.39 8.25
N ARG A 276 17.72 -25.64 8.18
CA ARG A 276 18.39 -26.21 7.00
C ARG A 276 17.36 -26.95 6.14
N THR A 277 16.72 -26.24 5.21
CA THR A 277 15.91 -26.90 4.17
C THR A 277 16.78 -27.12 2.93
N ARG A 278 16.32 -27.89 1.93
CA ARG A 278 17.09 -28.07 0.67
C ARG A 278 17.44 -26.74 -0.04
N TYR A 279 16.88 -25.60 0.38
CA TYR A 279 17.06 -24.28 -0.24
C TYR A 279 17.30 -23.10 0.71
N LEU A 280 17.14 -23.27 2.02
CA LEU A 280 17.51 -22.27 3.05
C LEU A 280 18.82 -22.72 3.70
N ARG A 281 19.85 -21.88 3.60
CA ARG A 281 21.16 -22.22 4.17
C ARG A 281 21.20 -22.00 5.68
N ASP A 282 20.84 -20.83 6.21
CA ASP A 282 20.77 -20.63 7.67
C ASP A 282 19.80 -19.47 8.06
N LEU A 283 19.00 -19.67 9.12
CA LEU A 283 18.25 -18.62 9.84
C LEU A 283 18.79 -18.58 11.28
N TRP A 284 18.84 -17.39 11.89
CA TRP A 284 19.34 -17.21 13.25
C TRP A 284 18.34 -16.37 14.04
N LEU A 285 17.92 -16.88 15.20
CA LEU A 285 17.00 -16.22 16.12
C LEU A 285 17.63 -16.18 17.50
N ARG A 286 17.28 -15.21 18.35
CA ARG A 286 17.65 -15.18 19.77
C ARG A 286 16.38 -15.02 20.59
N ALA A 287 16.08 -16.00 21.43
CA ALA A 287 15.07 -15.91 22.47
C ALA A 287 15.75 -16.29 23.80
N ALA A 288 15.49 -15.50 24.85
CA ALA A 288 15.93 -15.83 26.20
C ALA A 288 15.18 -17.09 26.65
N LEU A 289 15.90 -18.19 26.88
CA LEU A 289 15.30 -19.43 27.35
C LEU A 289 15.11 -19.35 28.86
N GLY A 290 13.86 -19.17 29.29
CA GLY A 290 13.47 -19.54 30.65
C GLY A 290 13.49 -21.07 30.81
N GLN A 291 13.49 -21.56 32.06
CA GLN A 291 13.57 -22.99 32.42
C GLN A 291 12.45 -23.89 31.85
N GLU A 292 11.45 -23.33 31.14
CA GLU A 292 10.34 -24.07 30.51
C GLU A 292 10.52 -24.15 28.97
N PHE A 293 11.58 -24.80 28.49
CA PHE A 293 11.86 -24.96 27.05
C PHE A 293 10.80 -25.79 26.27
N LYS A 294 9.85 -26.45 26.95
CA LYS A 294 8.82 -27.31 26.33
C LYS A 294 7.72 -26.56 25.56
N ALA A 295 7.90 -25.28 25.25
CA ALA A 295 6.80 -24.36 25.00
C ALA A 295 7.02 -23.41 23.81
N PHE A 296 7.72 -23.82 22.75
CA PHE A 296 7.62 -23.13 21.46
C PHE A 296 6.88 -24.02 20.46
N THR A 297 5.81 -23.49 19.87
CA THR A 297 5.10 -24.17 18.79
C THR A 297 5.59 -23.60 17.47
N PHE A 298 6.21 -24.45 16.65
CA PHE A 298 6.36 -24.16 15.24
C PHE A 298 4.96 -23.98 14.66
N LEU A 299 4.62 -22.77 14.22
CA LEU A 299 3.25 -22.51 13.77
C LEU A 299 3.04 -22.91 12.32
N ALA A 300 3.98 -22.55 11.45
CA ALA A 300 3.88 -22.85 10.03
C ALA A 300 5.16 -22.50 9.26
N TYR A 301 5.38 -23.25 8.19
CA TYR A 301 6.19 -22.84 7.05
C TYR A 301 5.29 -22.68 5.84
N GLN A 302 5.35 -21.52 5.18
CA GLN A 302 4.53 -21.23 4.01
C GLN A 302 5.43 -20.92 2.82
N ARG A 303 5.29 -21.74 1.76
CA ARG A 303 5.88 -21.48 0.44
C ARG A 303 4.79 -21.02 -0.52
N ASP A 304 4.82 -19.75 -0.89
CA ASP A 304 3.98 -19.22 -1.96
C ASP A 304 4.75 -19.31 -3.30
N ALA A 305 4.33 -20.22 -4.19
CA ALA A 305 4.86 -20.49 -5.55
C ALA A 305 6.01 -21.52 -5.67
N PRO A 306 6.16 -22.20 -6.84
CA PRO A 306 7.29 -23.09 -7.13
C PRO A 306 8.60 -22.31 -7.36
N TRP A 307 9.72 -23.00 -7.17
CA TRP A 307 11.06 -22.44 -7.40
C TRP A 307 11.25 -22.09 -8.90
N PRO A 308 11.96 -21.00 -9.26
CA PRO A 308 12.70 -20.03 -8.42
C PRO A 308 11.87 -18.84 -7.91
N TRP A 309 10.54 -18.86 -8.05
CA TRP A 309 9.67 -17.73 -7.71
C TRP A 309 9.03 -17.85 -6.31
N ALA A 310 9.43 -18.88 -5.57
CA ALA A 310 8.94 -19.20 -4.24
C ALA A 310 9.21 -18.07 -3.24
N ARG A 311 8.18 -17.63 -2.52
CA ARG A 311 8.30 -16.81 -1.31
C ARG A 311 8.11 -17.70 -0.11
N GLU A 312 9.14 -17.83 0.70
CA GLU A 312 9.11 -18.68 1.88
C GLU A 312 8.95 -17.82 3.13
N ARG A 313 8.09 -18.25 4.05
CA ARG A 313 7.83 -17.62 5.35
C ARG A 313 7.92 -18.65 6.45
N LEU A 314 8.55 -18.28 7.56
CA LEU A 314 8.62 -19.07 8.78
C LEU A 314 7.89 -18.35 9.91
N TYR A 315 7.02 -19.05 10.64
CA TYR A 315 6.26 -18.51 11.76
C TYR A 315 6.53 -19.33 13.02
N ILE A 316 6.99 -18.67 14.08
CA ILE A 316 7.29 -19.28 15.38
C ILE A 316 6.52 -18.52 16.46
N ARG A 317 5.91 -19.23 17.41
CA ARG A 317 5.17 -18.62 18.53
C ARG A 317 5.53 -19.29 19.87
N PRO A 318 5.70 -18.51 20.94
CA PRO A 318 5.79 -19.05 22.30
C PRO A 318 4.41 -19.51 22.82
N HIS A 319 4.38 -20.64 23.55
CA HIS A 319 3.17 -21.34 23.98
C HIS A 319 2.51 -20.72 25.23
N ARG A 320 3.19 -19.83 25.96
CA ARG A 320 2.60 -19.07 27.08
C ARG A 320 2.73 -17.56 26.84
N ILE A 321 1.57 -16.94 26.70
CA ILE A 321 1.39 -15.49 26.62
C ILE A 321 1.56 -14.94 28.05
N LEU A 322 2.68 -14.29 28.35
CA LEU A 322 2.66 -13.23 29.36
C LEU A 322 1.79 -12.11 28.75
N ARG A 323 0.70 -11.77 29.43
CA ARG A 323 -0.36 -10.87 28.94
C ARG A 323 0.21 -9.62 28.27
N GLY A 324 -0.15 -9.43 27.00
CA GLY A 324 0.11 -8.22 26.22
C GLY A 324 0.87 -8.51 24.92
N ASP A 325 0.14 -8.42 23.80
CA ASP A 325 0.62 -8.41 22.40
C ASP A 325 1.36 -9.64 21.85
N ALA A 326 0.86 -10.13 20.71
CA ALA A 326 1.39 -11.27 19.97
C ALA A 326 2.64 -10.88 19.17
N ASP A 327 3.80 -10.92 19.83
CA ASP A 327 5.09 -10.65 19.18
C ASP A 327 5.53 -11.84 18.31
N VAL A 328 5.56 -11.61 16.99
CA VAL A 328 6.30 -12.44 16.04
C VAL A 328 7.77 -12.05 16.15
N LEU A 329 8.60 -12.94 16.68
CA LEU A 329 10.02 -12.64 16.97
C LEU A 329 10.91 -12.51 15.72
N ALA A 330 10.55 -13.11 14.57
CA ALA A 330 11.19 -12.82 13.27
C ALA A 330 10.40 -13.26 12.02
N CYS A 331 10.81 -12.71 10.87
CA CYS A 331 10.31 -13.03 9.53
C CYS A 331 11.44 -12.92 8.50
N TRP A 332 11.49 -13.83 7.52
CA TRP A 332 12.47 -13.82 6.42
C TRP A 332 11.77 -13.71 5.05
N GLU A 333 12.46 -13.12 4.05
CA GLU A 333 12.03 -13.08 2.65
C GLU A 333 13.24 -13.35 1.72
N PRO A 334 13.16 -14.33 0.80
CA PRO A 334 14.12 -14.43 -0.31
C PRO A 334 13.85 -13.37 -1.38
N LEU A 335 14.90 -12.98 -2.11
CA LEU A 335 14.81 -12.09 -3.27
C LEU A 335 13.89 -12.66 -4.37
N ARG A 336 13.20 -11.75 -5.09
CA ARG A 336 12.70 -12.08 -6.42
C ARG A 336 13.89 -12.37 -7.33
N PRO A 337 13.84 -13.41 -8.19
CA PRO A 337 14.82 -13.50 -9.27
C PRO A 337 14.75 -12.22 -10.10
N SER A 338 15.92 -11.68 -10.43
CA SER A 338 16.03 -10.67 -11.48
C SER A 338 15.46 -11.28 -12.76
N SER A 339 14.46 -10.62 -13.34
CA SER A 339 14.14 -10.85 -14.75
C SER A 339 15.33 -10.38 -15.57
N GLY A 340 16.16 -11.31 -16.03
CA GLY A 340 17.15 -11.08 -17.08
C GLY A 340 18.51 -11.73 -16.82
N SER A 341 18.70 -12.90 -17.42
CA SER A 341 19.61 -13.08 -18.56
C SER A 341 19.07 -14.24 -19.39
#